data_AF-A0A919FPT6-F1
#
_entry.id   AF-A0A919FPT6-F1
#
_cell.length_a   1.000
_cell.length_b   1.000
_cell.length_c   1.000
_cell.angle_alpha   90.00
_cell.angle_beta   90.00
_cell.angle_gamma   90.00
#
_symmetry.space_group_name_H-M   'P 1'
#
loop_
_entity.id
_entity.type
_entity.pdbx_description
1 polymer ?
#
loop_
_entity_poly.entity_id
_entity_poly.type
_entity_poly.pdbx_seq_one_letter_code
_entity_poly.pdbx_strand_id
1 'polypeptide(L)' 'MAEGKNESVVVPSTRTGRPPTRDRAYGVDGLFRFDARIPAPLAKRLYEYAQACGRPVTAVHADLLARALDDVDGGAVG' A
#
# COMPACT_ATOMS: atom_id res chain seq x y z
N MET A 1 27.49 -2.02 -21.66
CA MET A 1 27.91 -2.72 -20.43
C MET A 1 28.07 -1.63 -19.37
N ALA A 2 27.12 -1.31 -18.50
CA ALA A 2 26.34 -2.18 -17.62
C ALA A 2 24.85 -1.80 -17.62
N GLU A 3 24.02 -2.82 -17.72
CA GLU A 3 22.57 -2.77 -17.62
C GLU A 3 22.20 -2.70 -16.14
N GLY A 4 21.99 -1.49 -15.64
CA GLY A 4 21.26 -1.31 -14.39
C GLY A 4 19.87 -1.84 -14.62
N LYS A 5 19.60 -3.06 -14.16
CA LYS A 5 18.26 -3.63 -14.09
C LYS A 5 17.36 -2.56 -13.49
N ASN A 6 16.49 -1.97 -14.31
CA ASN A 6 15.42 -1.09 -13.87
C ASN A 6 14.45 -1.96 -13.06
N GLU A 7 14.77 -2.17 -11.79
CA GLU A 7 13.85 -2.79 -10.85
C GLU A 7 12.61 -1.89 -10.82
N SER A 8 11.51 -2.45 -11.31
CA SER A 8 10.25 -1.76 -11.44
C SER A 8 9.19 -2.60 -10.76
N VAL A 9 8.37 -1.94 -9.96
CA VAL A 9 7.22 -2.54 -9.28
C VAL A 9 6.05 -2.45 -10.24
N VAL A 10 5.51 -3.61 -10.62
CA VAL A 10 4.34 -3.70 -11.50
C VAL A 10 3.08 -3.83 -10.64
N VAL A 11 2.19 -2.85 -10.77
CA VAL A 11 0.88 -2.84 -10.11
C VAL A 11 -0.17 -3.33 -11.11
N PRO A 12 -0.82 -4.49 -10.87
CA PRO A 12 -1.79 -5.05 -11.78
C PRO A 12 -3.06 -4.21 -11.84
N SER A 13 -3.68 -4.19 -13.02
CA SER A 13 -4.98 -3.56 -13.24
C SER A 13 -6.07 -4.33 -12.50
N THR A 14 -6.50 -3.81 -11.36
CA THR A 14 -7.57 -4.41 -10.55
C THR A 14 -8.84 -3.56 -10.59
N ARG A 15 -9.98 -4.15 -10.22
CA ARG A 15 -11.27 -3.45 -10.22
C ARG A 15 -11.34 -2.40 -9.11
N THR A 16 -10.78 -1.22 -9.37
CA THR A 16 -10.93 -0.03 -8.54
C THR A 16 -11.96 0.91 -9.19
N GLY A 17 -13.25 0.71 -8.94
CA GLY A 17 -14.30 1.51 -9.59
C GLY A 17 -14.31 1.33 -11.11
N ARG A 18 -13.74 2.29 -11.87
CA ARG A 18 -13.41 2.12 -13.30
C ARG A 18 -11.97 1.60 -13.42
N PRO A 19 -11.75 0.33 -13.78
CA PRO A 19 -10.41 -0.23 -13.86
C PRO A 19 -9.57 0.54 -14.89
N PRO A 20 -8.28 0.81 -14.61
CA PRO A 20 -7.35 1.23 -15.65
C PRO A 20 -7.27 0.15 -16.74
N THR A 21 -7.06 0.57 -18.00
CA THR A 21 -6.95 -0.35 -19.14
C THR A 21 -5.62 -1.09 -19.21
N ARG A 22 -4.62 -0.71 -18.40
CA ARG A 22 -3.25 -1.26 -18.42
C ARG A 22 -2.60 -1.19 -17.05
N ASP A 23 -1.71 -2.15 -16.82
CA ASP A 23 -0.86 -2.23 -15.63
C ASP A 23 0.05 -1.01 -15.54
N ARG A 24 0.46 -0.69 -14.32
CA ARG A 24 1.29 0.48 -14.04
C ARG A 24 2.63 0.04 -13.50
N ALA A 25 3.71 0.52 -14.13
CA ALA A 25 5.08 0.30 -13.68
C ALA A 25 5.58 1.54 -12.95
N TYR A 26 6.16 1.34 -11.77
CA TYR A 26 6.81 2.37 -10.96
C TYR A 26 8.26 1.98 -10.71
N GLY A 27 9.16 2.95 -10.52
CA GLY A 27 10.48 2.65 -9.96
C GLY A 27 10.34 2.16 -8.51
N VAL A 28 11.37 1.51 -7.97
CA VAL A 28 11.36 0.98 -6.59
C VAL A 28 11.04 2.03 -5.52
N ASP A 29 11.48 3.28 -5.72
CA ASP A 29 11.18 4.42 -4.84
C ASP A 29 9.94 5.21 -5.27
N GLY A 30 9.22 4.73 -6.29
CA GLY A 30 8.06 5.38 -6.85
C GLY A 30 6.85 5.31 -5.92
N LEU A 31 6.22 6.45 -5.67
CA LEU A 31 4.99 6.51 -4.88
C LEU A 31 3.75 6.22 -5.75
N PHE A 32 2.96 5.23 -5.34
CA PHE A 32 1.65 4.94 -5.94
C PHE A 32 0.54 5.63 -5.17
N ARG A 33 -0.28 6.46 -5.84
CA ARG A 33 -1.49 7.02 -5.25
C ARG A 33 -2.62 5.99 -5.30
N PHE A 34 -3.03 5.53 -4.12
CA PHE A 34 -4.17 4.62 -3.92
C PHE A 34 -5.32 5.37 -3.25
N ASP A 35 -6.39 5.64 -4.00
CA ASP A 35 -7.61 6.25 -3.45
C ASP A 35 -8.62 5.15 -3.11
N ALA A 36 -8.83 4.90 -1.81
CA ALA A 36 -9.81 3.95 -1.31
C ALA A 36 -10.76 4.59 -0.29
N ARG A 37 -12.01 4.13 -0.28
CA ARG A 37 -13.00 4.49 0.75
C ARG A 37 -12.94 3.45 1.86
N ILE A 38 -12.71 3.91 3.10
CA ILE A 38 -12.71 3.05 4.29
C ILE A 38 -13.86 3.43 5.23
N PRO A 39 -14.38 2.51 6.07
CA PRO A 39 -15.39 2.83 7.06
C PRO A 39 -14.94 3.94 8.03
N ALA A 40 -15.83 4.88 8.34
CA ALA A 40 -15.53 6.02 9.22
C ALA A 40 -14.98 5.60 10.61
N PRO A 41 -15.49 4.54 11.28
CA PRO A 41 -14.91 4.09 12.54
C PRO A 41 -13.45 3.63 12.43
N LEU A 42 -13.07 3.02 11.29
CA LEU A 42 -11.70 2.60 11.03
C LEU A 42 -10.80 3.82 10.79
N ALA A 43 -11.27 4.78 10.00
CA ALA A 43 -10.56 6.05 9.80
C ALA A 43 -10.30 6.75 11.13
N LYS A 44 -11.31 6.83 12.02
CA LYS A 44 -11.15 7.41 13.35
C LYS A 44 -10.02 6.74 14.14
N ARG A 45 -10.04 5.39 14.24
CA ARG A 45 -9.01 4.63 14.97
C ARG A 45 -7.61 4.85 14.40
N LEU A 46 -7.48 4.87 13.07
CA LEU A 46 -6.20 5.12 12.39
C LEU A 46 -5.64 6.51 12.77
N TYR A 47 -6.49 7.55 12.76
CA TYR A 47 -6.07 8.90 13.10
C TYR A 47 -5.73 9.06 14.59
N GLU A 48 -6.53 8.48 15.48
CA GLU A 48 -6.24 8.46 16.92
C GLU A 48 -4.90 7.79 17.22
N TYR A 49 -4.63 6.65 16.59
CA TYR A 49 -3.36 5.94 16.75
C TYR A 49 -2.18 6.76 16.19
N ALA A 50 -2.33 7.36 15.01
CA ALA A 50 -1.30 8.21 14.43
C ALA A 50 -0.98 9.44 15.32
N GLN A 51 -2.02 10.05 15.90
CA GLN A 51 -1.87 11.14 16.85
C GLN A 51 -1.13 10.69 18.12
N ALA A 52 -1.52 9.55 18.70
CA ALA A 52 -0.89 9.00 19.89
C ALA A 52 0.60 8.66 19.68
N CYS A 53 0.96 8.19 18.50
CA CYS A 53 2.35 7.90 18.14
C CYS A 53 3.15 9.14 17.67
N GLY A 54 2.51 10.29 17.47
CA GLY A 54 3.16 11.48 16.91
C GLY A 54 3.66 11.28 15.47
N ARG A 55 3.01 10.40 14.69
CA ARG A 55 3.45 10.02 13.34
C ARG A 55 2.45 10.46 12.27
N PRO A 56 2.90 10.71 11.03
CA PRO A 56 1.98 10.94 9.91
C PRO A 56 1.04 9.75 9.69
N VAL A 57 -0.24 10.03 9.43
CA VAL A 57 -1.26 9.01 9.14
C VAL A 57 -0.85 8.10 7.99
N THR A 58 -0.23 8.65 6.95
CA THR A 58 0.25 7.89 5.78
C THR A 58 1.31 6.85 6.15
N ALA A 59 2.27 7.19 7.01
CA ALA A 59 3.31 6.28 7.46
C ALA A 59 2.74 5.16 8.34
N VAL A 60 1.86 5.51 9.26
CA VAL A 60 1.14 4.55 10.11
C VAL A 60 0.29 3.60 9.27
N HIS A 61 -0.45 4.12 8.30
CA HIS A 61 -1.27 3.34 7.39
C HIS A 61 -0.43 2.34 6.58
N ALA A 62 0.71 2.79 6.03
CA ALA A 62 1.62 1.92 5.29
C ALA A 62 2.18 0.79 6.16
N ASP A 63 2.62 1.09 7.39
CA ASP A 63 3.14 0.08 8.31
C ASP A 63 2.07 -0.95 8.71
N LEU A 64 0.85 -0.48 9.03
CA LEU A 64 -0.26 -1.37 9.40
C LEU A 64 -0.66 -2.27 8.23
N LEU A 65 -0.68 -1.72 7.02
CA LEU A 65 -0.98 -2.49 5.81
C LEU A 65 0.12 -3.51 5.51
N ALA A 66 1.39 -3.13 5.61
CA ALA A 66 2.51 -4.04 5.39
C ALA A 66 2.45 -5.23 6.36
N ARG A 67 2.27 -4.97 7.66
CA ARG A 67 2.12 -6.02 8.68
C ARG A 67 0.93 -6.94 8.39
N ALA A 68 -0.21 -6.37 8.01
CA ALA A 68 -1.39 -7.16 7.69
C ALA A 68 -1.18 -8.07 6.46
N LEU A 69 -0.39 -7.63 5.47
CA LEU A 69 -0.03 -8.45 4.31
C LEU A 69 1.00 -9.53 4.70
N ASP A 70 2.01 -9.19 5.50
CA ASP A 70 2.97 -10.16 6.03
C ASP A 70 2.27 -11.26 6.85
N ASP A 71 1.26 -10.91 7.64
CA ASP A 71 0.45 -11.88 8.40
C ASP A 71 -0.38 -12.80 7.47
N VAL A 72 -0.89 -12.28 6.35
CA VAL A 72 -1.62 -13.07 5.35
C VAL A 72 -0.68 -14.05 4.64
N ASP A 73 0.50 -13.59 4.26
CA ASP A 73 1.51 -14.42 3.59
C ASP A 73 2.11 -15.46 4.56
N GLY A 74 2.29 -15.09 5.83
CA GLY A 74 2.72 -16.00 6.91
C GLY A 74 1.66 -17.02 7.33
N GLY A 75 0.39 -16.74 7.09
CA GLY A 75 -0.73 -17.65 7.36
C GLY A 75 -0.93 -18.78 6.35
N ALA A 76 -0.24 -18.73 5.20
CA ALA A 76 -0.26 -19.81 4.20
C ALA A 76 0.71 -20.97 4.53
N VAL A 77 1.42 -20.89 5.65
CA VAL A 77 2.27 -21.95 6.19
C VAL A 77 1.61 -22.51 7.47
N GLY A 78 0.42 -23.09 7.31
CA GLY A 78 -0.35 -23.72 8.38
C GLY A 78 -1.16 -24.91 7.87
#